data_AF-A0A1G8ZP42-F1
#
_entry.id   AF-A0A1G8ZP42-F1
#
_cell.length_a   1.000
_cell.length_b   1.000
_cell.length_c   1.000
_cell.angle_alpha   90.00
_cell.angle_beta   90.00
_cell.angle_gamma   90.00
#
_symmetry.space_group_name_H-M   'P 1'
#
loop_
_entity.id
_entity.type
_entity.pdbx_description
1 polymer ?
#
loop_
_entity_poly.entity_id
_entity_poly.type
_entity_poly.pdbx_seq_one_letter_code
_entity_poly.pdbx_strand_id
1 'polypeptide(L)' 'MNKAVHDVVRSLHGSISAEHGIGQLKRDELIATAPPMAIELMRRVKTAFDPAGIMNPGKVI' A
#
# COMPACT_ATOMS: atom_id res chain seq x y z
N MET A 1 4.44 1.81 12.33
CA MET A 1 4.76 2.79 13.39
C MET A 1 3.54 3.55 13.94
N ASN A 2 2.45 3.76 13.16
CA ASN A 2 1.25 4.50 13.62
C ASN A 2 -0.03 3.66 13.71
N LYS A 3 0.07 2.38 14.08
CA LYS A 3 -1.08 1.46 14.07
C LYS A 3 -2.28 1.99 14.87
N ALA A 4 -2.06 2.45 16.10
CA ALA A 4 -3.14 2.97 16.95
C ALA A 4 -3.87 4.17 16.32
N VAL A 5 -3.13 5.10 15.73
CA VAL A 5 -3.71 6.28 15.06
C VAL A 5 -4.51 5.84 13.83
N HIS A 6 -3.96 4.96 13.01
CA HIS A 6 -4.63 4.55 11.78
C HIS A 6 -5.80 3.59 12.01
N ASP A 7 -5.79 2.82 13.09
CA ASP A 7 -6.94 2.02 13.53
C ASP A 7 -8.13 2.96 13.87
N VAL A 8 -7.88 4.08 14.57
CA VAL A 8 -8.90 5.12 14.82
C VAL A 8 -9.35 5.77 13.51
N VAL A 9 -8.43 6.18 12.65
CA VAL A 9 -8.76 6.77 11.34
C VAL A 9 -9.67 5.83 10.54
N ARG A 10 -9.37 4.54 10.49
CA ARG A 10 -10.22 3.53 9.82
C ARG A 10 -11.58 3.36 10.47
N SER A 11 -11.66 3.37 11.80
CA SER A 11 -12.94 3.27 12.51
C SER A 11 -13.90 4.42 12.14
N LEU A 12 -13.33 5.55 11.70
CA LEU A 12 -14.03 6.72 11.21
C LEU A 12 -14.11 6.78 9.66
N HIS A 13 -13.84 5.67 8.98
CA HIS A 13 -13.82 5.55 7.51
C HIS A 13 -12.81 6.45 6.78
N GLY A 14 -11.76 6.89 7.47
CA GLY A 14 -10.68 7.68 6.89
C GLY A 14 -9.64 6.83 6.13
N SER A 15 -8.84 7.49 5.30
CA SER A 15 -7.74 6.87 4.55
C SER A 15 -6.41 6.97 5.27
N ILE A 16 -5.53 5.97 5.11
CA ILE A 16 -4.14 6.00 5.60
C ILE A 16 -3.26 7.01 4.86
N SER A 17 -3.72 7.49 3.70
CA SER A 17 -3.06 8.55 2.96
C SER A 17 -4.09 9.36 2.16
N ALA A 18 -4.00 10.68 2.24
CA ALA A 18 -4.70 11.58 1.33
C ALA A 18 -3.82 11.84 0.09
N GLU A 19 -2.80 12.68 0.25
CA GLU A 19 -1.96 13.16 -0.87
C GLU A 19 -0.50 12.69 -0.82
N HIS A 20 0.02 12.35 0.37
CA HIS A 20 1.44 12.05 0.59
C HIS A 20 1.90 10.69 0.03
N GLY A 21 0.96 9.87 -0.44
CA GLY A 21 1.21 8.52 -0.93
C GLY A 21 1.50 7.48 0.17
N ILE A 22 1.77 6.25 -0.29
CA ILE A 22 2.05 5.09 0.56
C ILE A 22 3.55 5.00 0.89
N GLY A 23 4.38 4.96 -0.16
CA GLY A 23 5.82 4.75 -0.04
C GLY A 23 6.17 3.52 0.81
N GLN A 24 7.42 3.43 1.28
CA GLN A 24 7.82 2.37 2.22
C GLN A 24 7.10 2.48 3.56
N LEU A 25 6.82 3.70 4.02
CA LEU A 25 6.33 3.96 5.38
C LEU A 25 4.96 3.33 5.65
N LYS A 26 4.06 3.35 4.67
CA LYS A 26 2.67 2.85 4.81
C LYS A 26 2.42 1.56 4.03
N ARG A 27 3.47 0.96 3.45
CA ARG A 27 3.39 -0.25 2.63
C ARG A 27 2.72 -1.41 3.35
N ASP A 28 3.25 -1.73 4.53
CA ASP A 28 2.77 -2.89 5.30
C ASP A 28 1.33 -2.67 5.76
N GLU A 29 0.93 -1.42 5.93
CA GLU A 29 -0.43 -1.07 6.27
C GLU A 29 -1.40 -1.12 5.10
N LEU A 30 -0.97 -0.72 3.90
CA LEU A 30 -1.72 -0.98 2.68
C LEU A 30 -1.99 -2.47 2.52
N ILE A 31 -0.97 -3.32 2.70
CA ILE A 31 -1.08 -4.79 2.61
C ILE A 31 -2.06 -5.34 3.65
N ALA A 32 -2.03 -4.82 4.88
CA ALA A 32 -2.86 -5.32 5.96
C ALA A 32 -4.36 -5.03 5.79
N THR A 33 -4.73 -4.08 4.91
CA THR A 33 -6.05 -3.43 5.00
C THR A 33 -6.74 -3.23 3.66
N ALA A 34 -6.00 -3.21 2.55
CA ALA A 34 -6.59 -3.20 1.24
C ALA A 34 -7.25 -4.57 0.95
N PRO A 35 -8.30 -4.62 0.12
CA PRO A 35 -8.83 -5.87 -0.36
C PRO A 35 -7.73 -6.73 -0.99
N PRO A 36 -7.62 -8.04 -0.69
CA PRO A 36 -6.56 -8.90 -1.24
C PRO A 36 -6.47 -8.85 -2.76
N MET A 37 -7.62 -8.74 -3.44
CA MET A 37 -7.70 -8.60 -4.90
C MET A 37 -7.02 -7.32 -5.43
N ALA A 38 -7.06 -6.22 -4.67
CA ALA A 38 -6.41 -4.97 -5.05
C ALA A 38 -4.89 -5.10 -4.97
N ILE A 39 -4.38 -5.76 -3.91
CA ILE A 39 -2.95 -6.07 -3.79
C ILE A 39 -2.49 -6.95 -4.96
N GLU A 40 -3.24 -8.00 -5.28
CA GLU A 40 -2.93 -8.89 -6.40
C GLU A 40 -2.93 -8.15 -7.74
N LEU A 41 -3.93 -7.29 -7.99
CA LEU A 41 -3.99 -6.47 -9.19
C LEU A 41 -2.75 -5.55 -9.31
N MET A 42 -2.38 -4.87 -8.23
CA MET A 42 -1.17 -4.03 -8.24
C MET A 42 0.08 -4.85 -8.59
N ARG A 43 0.24 -6.05 -8.00
CA ARG A 43 1.37 -6.95 -8.30
C ARG A 43 1.39 -7.35 -9.77
N ARG A 44 0.25 -7.71 -10.35
CA ARG A 44 0.14 -8.05 -11.78
C ARG A 44 0.51 -6.88 -12.68
N VAL A 45 0.02 -5.68 -12.38
CA VAL A 45 0.37 -4.47 -13.13
C VAL A 45 1.87 -4.22 -13.03
N LYS A 46 2.46 -4.29 -11.83
CA LYS A 46 3.89 -4.12 -11.63
C LYS A 46 4.71 -5.13 -12.44
N THR A 47 4.36 -6.41 -12.40
CA THR A 47 5.06 -7.45 -13.17
C THR A 47 4.92 -7.26 -14.67
N ALA A 48 3.76 -6.79 -15.15
CA ALA A 48 3.55 -6.54 -16.58
C ALA A 48 4.45 -5.43 -17.13
N PHE A 49 4.71 -4.37 -16.34
CA PHE A 49 5.55 -3.24 -16.76
C PHE A 49 7.01 -3.34 -16.33
N ASP A 50 7.31 -4.05 -15.25
CA ASP A 50 8.65 -4.16 -14.67
C ASP A 50 8.93 -5.59 -14.19
N PRO A 51 9.03 -6.56 -15.12
CA PRO A 51 9.31 -7.95 -14.78
C PRO A 51 10.71 -8.14 -14.16
N ALA A 52 11.64 -7.22 -14.42
CA ALA A 52 12.99 -7.23 -13.85
C ALA A 52 13.06 -6.58 -12.45
N GLY A 53 12.00 -5.92 -12.00
CA GLY A 53 11.91 -5.31 -10.67
C GLY A 53 12.83 -4.09 -10.47
N ILE A 54 13.25 -3.40 -11.53
CA ILE A 54 14.24 -2.32 -11.46
C ILE A 54 13.61 -0.96 -11.11
N MET A 55 12.31 -0.78 -11.32
CA MET A 55 11.64 0.48 -11.05
C MET A 55 11.28 0.60 -9.57
N ASN A 56 12.18 1.20 -8.78
CA ASN A 56 11.95 1.61 -7.39
C ASN A 56 11.55 0.44 -6.45
N PRO A 57 12.44 -0.55 -6.27
CA PRO A 57 12.13 -1.79 -5.56
C PRO A 57 11.73 -1.56 -4.09
N GLY A 58 10.74 -2.33 -3.62
CA GLY A 58 10.36 -2.41 -2.22
C GLY A 58 9.54 -1.24 -1.67
N LYS A 59 9.03 -0.32 -2.51
CA LYS A 59 8.22 0.82 -2.06
C LYS A 59 6.77 0.48 -1.76
N VAL A 60 6.00 -0.03 -2.71
CA VAL A 60 4.54 -0.22 -2.55
C VAL A 60 4.11 -1.69 -2.52
N ILE A 61 4.69 -2.52 -3.39
CA ILE A 61 4.38 -3.96 -3.55
C ILE A 61 5.62 -4.76 -3.91
#